data_AF-A0A941CAZ2-F1
#
_entry.id   AF-A0A941CAZ2-F1
#
_cell.length_a   1.000
_cell.length_b   1.000
_cell.length_c   1.000
_cell.angle_alpha   90.00
_cell.angle_beta   90.00
_cell.angle_gamma   90.00
#
_symmetry.space_group_name_H-M   'P 1'
#
loop_
_entity.id
_entity.type
_entity.pdbx_description
1 polymer ?
#
loop_
_entity_poly.entity_id
_entity_poly.type
_entity_poly.pdbx_seq_one_letter_code
_entity_poly.pdbx_strand_id
1 'polypeptide(L)'
;MIISFIIINIRVKENNPENEVWTQYLANSRYNDFVPVKREIRERYFDRNSNSVYSNAIVLMTHTGQYIIHGLYELDYIMHLQKREKAYGTYTFYPLIKFTNKLGITNICWEDTSKIHPRQYVYTTFFGALFIDFGWFAILFCFLFGCFYGLIATKANKSIFFRAIWVYLLVINVSLPVMSLIRGGGMYPFVCFLGILIFFRFINLKKNDEKSFSS
;
A
#
# COMPACT_ATOMS: atom_id res chain seq x y z
N MET A 1 -11.21 19.62 3.84
CA MET A 1 -10.63 19.91 5.17
C MET A 1 -11.64 19.72 6.30
N ILE A 2 -12.82 20.34 6.26
CA ILE A 2 -13.88 20.19 7.29
C ILE A 2 -14.34 18.72 7.42
N ILE A 3 -14.62 18.05 6.30
CA ILE A 3 -15.04 16.63 6.30
C ILE A 3 -13.94 15.74 6.91
N SER A 4 -12.67 15.95 6.52
CA SER A 4 -11.53 15.21 7.08
C SER A 4 -11.41 15.38 8.59
N PHE A 5 -11.60 16.62 9.08
CA PHE A 5 -11.61 16.93 10.51
C PHE A 5 -12.75 16.21 11.24
N ILE A 6 -13.96 16.18 10.67
CA ILE A 6 -15.11 15.48 11.25
C ILE A 6 -14.81 13.98 11.37
N ILE A 7 -14.33 13.36 10.29
CA ILE A 7 -14.02 11.93 10.26
C ILE A 7 -12.93 11.57 11.27
N ILE A 8 -11.86 12.37 11.36
CA ILE A 8 -10.78 12.15 12.33
C ILE A 8 -11.30 12.26 13.76
N ASN A 9 -12.11 13.27 14.07
CA ASN A 9 -12.69 13.41 15.41
C ASN A 9 -13.60 12.24 15.78
N ILE A 10 -14.41 11.74 14.85
CA ILE A 10 -15.24 10.55 15.07
C ILE A 10 -14.34 9.35 15.38
N ARG A 11 -13.32 9.09 14.55
CA ARG A 11 -12.42 7.95 14.71
C ARG A 11 -11.58 8.00 15.98
N VAL A 12 -11.13 9.18 16.40
CA VAL A 12 -10.37 9.32 17.65
C VAL A 12 -11.27 9.00 18.84
N LYS A 13 -12.50 9.50 18.86
CA LYS A 13 -13.46 9.20 19.93
C LYS A 13 -13.83 7.72 20.01
N GLU A 14 -13.94 7.04 18.86
CA GLU A 14 -14.22 5.61 18.80
C GLU A 14 -13.05 4.76 19.32
N ASN A 15 -11.81 5.13 19.01
CA ASN A 15 -10.63 4.33 19.36
C ASN A 15 -10.00 4.69 20.72
N ASN A 16 -10.24 5.90 21.23
CA ASN A 16 -9.75 6.38 22.53
C ASN A 16 -10.87 7.14 23.25
N PRO A 17 -11.76 6.44 23.98
CA PRO A 17 -12.84 7.09 24.73
C PRO A 17 -12.32 7.94 25.90
N GLU A 18 -11.06 7.75 26.31
CA GLU A 18 -10.38 8.52 27.35
C GLU A 18 -9.88 9.89 26.85
N ASN A 19 -10.80 10.77 26.42
CA ASN A 19 -10.63 12.23 26.26
C ASN A 19 -9.32 12.80 25.65
N GLU A 20 -8.49 12.02 24.96
CA GLU A 20 -7.32 12.55 24.27
C GLU A 20 -7.79 13.49 23.15
N VAL A 21 -7.26 14.72 23.16
CA VAL A 21 -7.52 15.66 22.09
C VAL A 21 -6.97 15.05 20.80
N TRP A 22 -7.78 14.98 19.74
CA TRP A 22 -7.39 14.35 18.46
C TRP A 22 -6.04 14.82 17.94
N THR A 23 -5.68 16.08 18.19
CA THR A 23 -4.38 16.64 17.86
C THR A 23 -3.23 15.89 18.55
N GLN A 24 -3.31 15.60 19.85
CA GLN A 24 -2.30 14.87 20.61
C GLN A 24 -2.15 13.43 20.11
N TYR A 25 -3.27 12.77 19.79
CA TYR A 25 -3.27 11.44 19.17
C TYR A 25 -2.51 11.43 17.84
N LEU A 26 -2.73 12.44 16.99
CA LEU A 26 -1.98 12.57 15.72
C LEU A 26 -0.49 12.85 15.95
N ALA A 27 -0.12 13.62 16.98
CA ALA A 27 1.28 13.89 17.29
C ALA A 27 2.04 12.61 17.71
N ASN A 28 1.38 11.73 18.44
CA ASN A 28 1.98 10.50 19.00
C ASN A 28 1.87 9.28 18.07
N SER A 29 1.42 9.46 16.83
CA SER A 29 1.27 8.35 15.88
C SER A 29 2.61 7.72 15.47
N ARG A 30 2.61 6.40 15.28
CA ARG A 30 3.83 5.58 15.04
C ARG A 30 4.67 5.98 13.83
N TYR A 31 4.06 6.51 12.77
CA TYR A 31 4.80 6.97 11.60
C TYR A 31 5.57 8.28 11.84
N ASN A 32 5.34 8.96 12.97
CA ASN A 32 6.08 10.16 13.37
C ASN A 32 7.40 9.86 14.06
N ASP A 33 7.70 8.60 14.45
CA ASP A 33 8.89 8.26 15.23
C ASP A 33 10.19 8.77 14.56
N PHE A 34 10.26 8.75 13.23
CA PHE A 34 11.42 9.28 12.48
C PHE A 34 11.28 10.74 12.04
N VAL A 35 10.08 11.31 12.11
CA VAL A 35 9.82 12.70 11.73
C VAL A 35 8.93 13.37 12.77
N PRO A 36 9.42 13.54 14.02
CA PRO A 36 8.60 14.09 15.09
C PRO A 36 8.25 15.55 14.82
N VAL A 37 7.08 15.98 15.28
CA VAL A 37 6.66 17.39 15.19
C VAL A 37 7.62 18.23 16.04
N LYS A 38 8.16 19.32 15.47
CA LYS A 38 9.01 20.26 16.20
C LYS A 38 8.29 20.73 17.46
N ARG A 39 8.98 20.73 18.61
CA ARG A 39 8.41 21.07 19.93
C ARG A 39 7.59 22.37 19.92
N GLU A 40 8.12 23.43 19.31
CA GLU A 40 7.42 24.72 19.19
C GLU A 40 6.07 24.64 18.46
N ILE A 41 5.99 23.83 17.39
CA ILE A 41 4.76 23.62 16.62
C ILE A 41 3.80 22.75 17.41
N ARG A 42 4.32 21.73 18.10
CA ARG A 42 3.54 20.83 18.94
C ARG A 42 2.85 21.60 20.07
N GLU A 43 3.61 22.34 20.86
CA GLU A 43 3.08 23.12 22.00
C GLU A 43 2.08 24.18 21.53
N ARG A 44 2.31 24.79 20.36
CA ARG A 44 1.46 25.87 19.84
C ARG A 44 0.15 25.38 19.23
N TYR A 45 0.16 24.25 18.52
CA TYR A 45 -0.98 23.81 17.69
C TYR A 45 -1.53 22.44 18.04
N PHE A 46 -0.71 21.53 18.60
CA PHE A 46 -1.13 20.17 18.91
C PHE A 46 -1.54 20.00 20.37
N ASP A 47 -0.80 20.60 21.30
CA ASP A 47 -1.07 20.44 22.73
C ASP A 47 -2.10 21.48 23.23
N ARG A 48 -2.23 22.62 22.53
CA ARG A 48 -3.34 23.55 22.74
C ARG A 48 -4.60 23.03 22.09
N ASN A 49 -5.65 22.84 22.88
CA ASN A 49 -7.00 22.57 22.38
C ASN A 49 -7.60 23.85 21.75
N SER A 50 -7.09 24.24 20.58
CA SER A 50 -7.57 25.42 19.85
C SER A 50 -8.56 25.00 18.77
N ASN A 51 -9.81 25.47 18.87
CA ASN A 51 -10.84 25.19 17.86
C ASN A 51 -10.77 26.10 16.62
N SER A 52 -9.61 26.70 16.33
CA SER A 52 -9.48 27.59 15.17
C SER A 52 -9.26 26.78 13.87
N VAL A 53 -9.94 27.18 12.80
CA VAL A 53 -9.79 26.56 11.47
C VAL A 53 -8.33 26.58 11.01
N TYR A 54 -7.62 27.67 11.32
CA TYR A 54 -6.21 27.83 11.01
C TYR A 54 -5.32 26.82 11.73
N SER A 55 -5.50 26.61 13.04
CA SER A 55 -4.74 25.62 13.80
C SER A 55 -5.02 24.21 13.28
N ASN A 56 -6.29 23.89 13.03
CA ASN A 56 -6.69 22.60 12.46
C ASN A 56 -6.06 22.36 11.08
N ALA A 57 -5.96 23.40 10.25
CA ALA A 57 -5.29 23.32 8.96
C ALA A 57 -3.79 22.97 9.13
N ILE A 58 -3.10 23.65 10.05
CA ILE A 58 -1.68 23.38 10.34
C ILE A 58 -1.47 21.96 10.82
N VAL A 59 -2.28 21.49 11.78
CA VAL A 59 -2.21 20.12 12.29
C VAL A 59 -2.41 19.11 11.16
N LEU A 60 -3.45 19.29 10.32
CA LEU A 60 -3.75 18.40 9.20
C LEU A 60 -2.64 18.40 8.15
N MET A 61 -2.11 19.57 7.79
CA MET A 61 -1.02 19.67 6.81
C MET A 61 0.26 19.01 7.34
N THR A 62 0.60 19.24 8.60
CA THR A 62 1.78 18.63 9.25
C THR A 62 1.63 17.10 9.29
N HIS A 63 0.49 16.62 9.77
CA HIS A 63 0.17 15.20 9.84
C HIS A 63 0.17 14.52 8.45
N THR A 64 -0.42 15.16 7.44
CA THR A 64 -0.43 14.65 6.07
C THR A 64 0.99 14.62 5.48
N GLY A 65 1.78 15.67 5.73
CA GLY A 65 3.18 15.72 5.31
C GLY A 65 3.99 14.59 5.93
N GLN A 66 3.87 14.39 7.25
CA GLN A 66 4.49 13.27 7.97
C GLN A 66 4.08 11.92 7.37
N TYR A 67 2.78 11.71 7.11
CA TYR A 67 2.30 10.48 6.49
C TYR A 67 2.85 10.27 5.07
N ILE A 68 3.09 11.32 4.29
CA ILE A 68 3.68 11.17 2.95
C ILE A 68 5.18 10.81 3.04
N ILE A 69 5.92 11.46 3.94
CA ILE A 69 7.39 11.34 4.00
C ILE A 69 7.89 10.19 4.89
N HIS A 70 7.11 9.70 5.85
CA HIS A 70 7.55 8.66 6.79
C HIS A 70 8.10 7.42 6.07
N GLY A 71 7.51 7.08 4.93
CA GLY A 71 7.87 5.92 4.14
C GLY A 71 9.32 5.94 3.63
N LEU A 72 9.88 7.13 3.40
CA LEU A 72 11.28 7.28 3.00
C LEU A 72 12.23 6.95 4.17
N TYR A 73 11.94 7.48 5.35
CA TYR A 73 12.73 7.20 6.55
C TYR A 73 12.58 5.74 7.01
N GLU A 74 11.38 5.18 6.85
CA GLU A 74 11.16 3.76 7.12
C GLU A 74 11.97 2.88 6.16
N LEU A 75 12.02 3.23 4.87
CA LEU A 75 12.86 2.52 3.89
C LEU A 75 14.34 2.60 4.29
N ASP A 76 14.84 3.79 4.63
CA ASP A 76 16.22 3.97 5.07
C ASP A 76 16.54 3.11 6.31
N TYR A 77 15.66 3.13 7.31
CA TYR A 77 15.79 2.30 8.51
C TYR A 77 15.83 0.80 8.18
N ILE A 78 14.92 0.31 7.32
CA ILE A 78 14.89 -1.09 6.87
C ILE A 78 16.19 -1.44 6.12
N MET A 79 16.68 -0.54 5.28
CA MET A 79 17.90 -0.74 4.50
C MET A 79 19.15 -0.85 5.38
N HIS A 80 19.18 -0.22 6.55
CA HIS A 80 20.27 -0.36 7.53
C HIS A 80 20.19 -1.69 8.31
N LEU A 81 19.03 -2.34 8.37
CA LEU A 81 18.82 -3.61 9.07
C LEU A 81 19.11 -4.85 8.19
N GLN A 82 20.06 -4.76 7.25
CA GLN A 82 20.30 -5.74 6.17
C GLN A 82 20.39 -7.21 6.59
N LYS A 83 20.79 -7.49 7.83
CA LYS A 83 20.99 -8.86 8.38
C LYS A 83 19.70 -9.62 8.69
N ARG A 84 18.52 -9.03 8.50
CA ARG A 84 17.24 -9.74 8.70
C ARG A 84 16.93 -10.71 7.57
N GLU A 85 16.28 -11.81 7.93
CA GLU A 85 15.72 -12.78 6.99
C GLU A 85 14.77 -12.11 6.00
N LYS A 86 14.82 -12.59 4.76
CA LYS A 86 14.01 -12.07 3.66
C LYS A 86 12.67 -12.79 3.59
N ALA A 87 11.63 -12.06 3.24
CA ALA A 87 10.28 -12.61 3.16
C ALA A 87 9.95 -13.31 1.82
N TYR A 88 10.84 -13.23 0.82
CA TYR A 88 10.74 -13.94 -0.45
C TYR A 88 9.40 -13.79 -1.18
N GLY A 89 8.76 -12.62 -1.06
CA GLY A 89 7.51 -12.26 -1.71
C GLY A 89 6.28 -12.44 -0.84
N THR A 90 6.40 -13.13 0.31
CA THR A 90 5.27 -13.35 1.22
C THR A 90 4.78 -12.06 1.87
N TYR A 91 5.64 -11.03 1.97
CA TYR A 91 5.27 -9.75 2.55
C TYR A 91 4.56 -8.83 1.54
N THR A 92 5.16 -8.60 0.36
CA THR A 92 4.61 -7.72 -0.70
C THR A 92 3.42 -8.34 -1.39
N PHE A 93 3.43 -9.65 -1.64
CA PHE A 93 2.34 -10.35 -2.33
C PHE A 93 1.41 -11.07 -1.34
N TYR A 94 1.36 -10.60 -0.10
CA TYR A 94 0.53 -11.18 0.95
C TYR A 94 -0.93 -11.48 0.53
N PRO A 95 -1.65 -10.60 -0.22
CA PRO A 95 -3.00 -10.90 -0.68
C PRO A 95 -3.10 -12.16 -1.54
N LEU A 96 -2.08 -12.47 -2.35
CA LEU A 96 -2.01 -13.71 -3.11
C LEU A 96 -1.83 -14.91 -2.20
N ILE A 97 -0.91 -14.83 -1.25
CA ILE A 97 -0.66 -15.90 -0.27
C ILE A 97 -1.92 -16.21 0.54
N LYS A 98 -2.63 -15.16 0.96
CA LYS A 98 -3.92 -15.29 1.66
C LYS A 98 -4.95 -16.02 0.78
N PHE A 99 -5.00 -15.70 -0.50
CA PHE A 99 -5.91 -16.34 -1.46
C PHE A 99 -5.55 -17.81 -1.69
N THR A 100 -4.28 -18.14 -1.94
CA THR A 100 -3.83 -19.52 -2.16
C THR A 100 -3.94 -20.39 -0.91
N ASN A 101 -3.70 -19.82 0.28
CA ASN A 101 -3.96 -20.50 1.56
C ASN A 101 -5.45 -20.83 1.72
N LYS A 102 -6.35 -19.88 1.39
CA LYS A 102 -7.79 -20.11 1.46
C LYS A 102 -8.27 -21.20 0.50
N LEU A 103 -7.59 -21.35 -0.64
CA LEU A 103 -7.85 -22.43 -1.61
C LEU A 103 -7.19 -23.77 -1.23
N GLY A 104 -6.42 -23.84 -0.14
CA GLY A 104 -5.68 -25.05 0.25
C GLY A 104 -4.48 -25.38 -0.64
N ILE A 105 -4.05 -24.45 -1.52
CA ILE A 105 -2.89 -24.64 -2.41
C ILE A 105 -1.58 -24.47 -1.64
N THR A 106 -1.56 -23.56 -0.67
CA THR A 106 -0.42 -23.27 0.18
C THR A 106 -0.81 -23.32 1.65
N ASN A 107 0.16 -23.48 2.55
CA ASN A 107 -0.05 -23.44 4.00
C ASN A 107 0.99 -22.54 4.68
N ILE A 108 1.09 -21.28 4.23
CA ILE A 108 2.07 -20.32 4.75
C ILE A 108 1.46 -19.59 5.95
N CYS A 109 2.10 -19.65 7.11
CA CYS A 109 1.59 -19.03 8.33
C CYS A 109 1.60 -17.49 8.24
N TRP A 110 0.53 -16.85 8.72
CA TRP A 110 0.40 -15.39 8.66
C TRP A 110 1.27 -14.66 9.68
N GLU A 111 1.37 -15.21 10.88
CA GLU A 111 2.03 -14.57 12.02
C GLU A 111 3.51 -14.31 11.72
N ASP A 112 4.14 -15.20 10.95
CA ASP A 112 5.51 -15.04 10.48
C ASP A 112 5.65 -13.80 9.58
N THR A 113 4.73 -13.58 8.64
CA THR A 113 4.80 -12.42 7.73
C THR A 113 4.68 -11.06 8.45
N SER A 114 3.95 -11.01 9.56
CA SER A 114 3.81 -9.78 10.37
C SER A 114 5.06 -9.45 11.19
N LYS A 115 5.86 -10.46 11.56
CA LYS A 115 7.09 -10.33 12.35
C LYS A 115 8.31 -9.95 11.52
N ILE A 116 8.22 -10.10 10.19
CA ILE A 116 9.31 -9.78 9.27
C ILE A 116 9.57 -8.26 9.24
N HIS A 117 8.51 -7.42 9.28
CA HIS A 117 8.72 -5.97 9.34
C HIS A 117 9.37 -5.56 10.68
N PRO A 118 10.42 -4.74 10.68
CA PRO A 118 11.14 -4.36 11.89
C PRO A 118 10.29 -3.67 12.96
N ARG A 119 9.25 -2.94 12.53
CA ARG A 119 8.34 -2.17 13.38
C ARG A 119 6.89 -2.61 13.15
N GLN A 120 6.16 -2.93 14.21
CA GLN A 120 4.74 -3.25 14.06
C GLN A 120 3.91 -1.98 13.83
N TYR A 121 2.82 -2.13 13.06
CA TYR A 121 1.80 -1.11 12.81
C TYR A 121 2.29 0.17 12.09
N VAL A 122 3.31 0.06 11.26
CA VAL A 122 3.80 1.15 10.40
C VAL A 122 3.55 0.77 8.93
N TYR A 123 3.05 1.73 8.15
CA TYR A 123 2.93 1.54 6.71
C TYR A 123 4.32 1.59 6.08
N THR A 124 4.52 0.79 5.05
CA THR A 124 5.77 0.80 4.29
C THR A 124 5.47 1.14 2.85
N THR A 125 6.42 1.81 2.21
CA THR A 125 6.34 2.16 0.78
C THR A 125 6.39 0.89 -0.06
N PHE A 126 6.07 1.02 -1.35
CA PHE A 126 6.27 -0.09 -2.28
C PHE A 126 7.72 -0.57 -2.29
N PHE A 127 8.67 0.36 -2.28
CA PHE A 127 10.10 0.07 -2.25
C PHE A 127 10.51 -0.63 -0.96
N GLY A 128 10.01 -0.16 0.20
CA GLY A 128 10.26 -0.79 1.49
C GLY A 128 9.72 -2.22 1.55
N ALA A 129 8.50 -2.45 1.06
CA ALA A 129 7.93 -3.80 0.97
C ALA A 129 8.77 -4.73 0.10
N LEU A 130 9.18 -4.29 -1.09
CA LEU A 130 10.04 -5.10 -1.97
C LEU A 130 11.41 -5.35 -1.35
N PHE A 131 12.00 -4.39 -0.65
CA PHE A 131 13.30 -4.55 -0.01
C PHE A 131 13.24 -5.53 1.17
N ILE A 132 12.11 -5.60 1.88
CA ILE A 132 11.86 -6.61 2.91
C ILE A 132 11.84 -8.02 2.28
N ASP A 133 11.19 -8.17 1.13
CA ASP A 133 11.10 -9.46 0.46
C ASP A 133 12.40 -9.89 -0.24
N PHE A 134 13.12 -8.96 -0.86
CA PHE A 134 14.16 -9.27 -1.83
C PHE A 134 15.47 -8.50 -1.63
N GLY A 135 15.53 -7.57 -0.67
CA GLY A 135 16.68 -6.69 -0.47
C GLY A 135 17.00 -5.89 -1.73
N TRP A 136 18.28 -5.80 -2.10
CA TRP A 136 18.72 -5.07 -3.30
C TRP A 136 18.19 -5.63 -4.62
N PHE A 137 17.74 -6.89 -4.63
CA PHE A 137 17.06 -7.47 -5.79
C PHE A 137 15.70 -6.81 -6.06
N ALA A 138 15.17 -6.01 -5.13
CA ALA A 138 14.02 -5.12 -5.36
C ALA A 138 14.19 -4.20 -6.58
N ILE A 139 15.41 -3.79 -6.91
CA ILE A 139 15.69 -2.95 -8.09
C ILE A 139 15.26 -3.68 -9.38
N LEU A 140 15.52 -4.99 -9.47
CA LEU A 140 15.08 -5.79 -10.60
C LEU A 140 13.56 -5.84 -10.67
N PHE A 141 12.88 -6.01 -9.53
CA PHE A 141 11.43 -5.99 -9.47
C PHE A 141 10.84 -4.65 -9.92
N CYS A 142 11.44 -3.53 -9.52
CA CYS A 142 11.03 -2.20 -10.00
C CYS A 142 11.18 -2.08 -11.52
N PHE A 143 12.29 -2.57 -12.07
CA PHE A 143 12.51 -2.60 -13.52
C PHE A 143 11.46 -3.45 -14.24
N LEU A 144 11.24 -4.69 -13.79
CA LEU A 144 10.23 -5.59 -14.35
C LEU A 144 8.81 -5.02 -14.25
N PHE A 145 8.49 -4.34 -13.14
CA PHE A 145 7.23 -3.64 -12.96
C PHE A 145 7.06 -2.49 -13.95
N GLY A 146 8.14 -1.74 -14.23
CA GLY A 146 8.17 -0.73 -15.28
C GLY A 146 7.96 -1.31 -16.69
N CYS A 147 8.60 -2.44 -17.01
CA CYS A 147 8.37 -3.15 -18.27
C CYS A 147 6.91 -3.61 -18.40
N PHE A 148 6.35 -4.20 -17.33
CA PHE A 148 4.94 -4.59 -17.29
C PHE A 148 4.01 -3.39 -17.52
N TYR A 149 4.28 -2.26 -16.87
CA TYR A 149 3.55 -1.02 -17.06
C TYR A 149 3.56 -0.58 -18.54
N GLY A 150 4.73 -0.59 -19.19
CA GLY A 150 4.86 -0.26 -20.62
C GLY A 150 4.07 -1.19 -21.53
N LEU A 151 4.08 -2.50 -21.26
CA LEU A 151 3.29 -3.49 -22.01
C LEU A 151 1.78 -3.23 -21.91
N ILE A 152 1.30 -2.84 -20.74
CA ILE A 152 -0.12 -2.51 -20.53
C ILE A 152 -0.47 -1.19 -21.22
N ALA A 153 0.38 -0.17 -21.10
CA ALA A 153 0.17 1.13 -21.73
C ALA A 153 0.04 1.02 -23.27
N THR A 154 0.89 0.22 -23.92
CA THR A 154 0.79 0.00 -25.38
C THR A 154 -0.50 -0.70 -25.82
N LYS A 155 -1.11 -1.49 -24.92
CA LYS A 155 -2.38 -2.19 -25.18
C LYS A 155 -3.62 -1.39 -24.76
N ALA A 156 -3.47 -0.36 -23.94
CA ALA A 156 -4.59 0.43 -23.40
C ALA A 156 -5.45 1.11 -24.49
N ASN A 157 -4.86 1.46 -25.63
CA ASN A 157 -5.59 2.03 -26.76
C ASN A 157 -6.42 0.99 -27.53
N LYS A 158 -6.08 -0.29 -27.43
CA LYS A 158 -6.71 -1.37 -28.21
C LYS A 158 -7.95 -1.96 -27.55
N SER A 159 -8.12 -1.80 -26.24
CA SER A 159 -9.26 -2.35 -25.51
C SER A 159 -9.52 -1.59 -24.22
N ILE A 160 -10.80 -1.36 -23.93
CA ILE A 160 -11.27 -0.76 -22.68
C ILE A 160 -10.77 -1.52 -21.44
N PHE A 161 -10.61 -2.83 -21.56
CA PHE A 161 -10.14 -3.70 -20.49
C PHE A 161 -8.69 -3.38 -20.08
N PHE A 162 -7.79 -3.24 -21.06
CA PHE A 162 -6.40 -2.82 -20.80
C PHE A 162 -6.33 -1.36 -20.34
N ARG A 163 -7.24 -0.51 -20.82
CA ARG A 163 -7.34 0.89 -20.36
C ARG A 163 -7.69 0.99 -18.89
N ALA A 164 -8.65 0.21 -18.41
CA ALA A 164 -9.03 0.18 -17.00
C ALA A 164 -7.84 -0.22 -16.11
N ILE A 165 -7.09 -1.24 -16.51
CA ILE A 165 -5.91 -1.69 -15.76
C ILE A 165 -4.75 -0.69 -15.84
N TRP A 166 -4.61 0.04 -16.95
CA TRP A 166 -3.64 1.11 -17.08
C TRP A 166 -3.94 2.29 -16.13
N VAL A 167 -5.20 2.72 -16.05
CA VAL A 167 -5.64 3.74 -15.08
C VAL A 167 -5.38 3.26 -13.65
N TYR A 168 -5.64 2.00 -13.36
CA TYR A 168 -5.36 1.42 -12.05
C TYR A 168 -3.85 1.43 -11.72
N LEU A 169 -3.01 1.09 -12.70
CA LEU A 169 -1.56 1.17 -12.56
C LEU A 169 -1.06 2.61 -12.32
N LEU A 170 -1.72 3.64 -12.86
CA LEU A 170 -1.40 5.04 -12.54
C LEU A 170 -1.65 5.34 -11.06
N VAL A 171 -2.77 4.88 -10.50
CA VAL A 171 -3.07 5.03 -9.07
C VAL A 171 -1.99 4.35 -8.22
N ILE A 172 -1.57 3.15 -8.61
CA ILE A 172 -0.49 2.44 -7.93
C ILE A 172 0.82 3.24 -8.00
N ASN A 173 1.18 3.77 -9.18
CA ASN A 173 2.40 4.57 -9.36
C ASN A 173 2.45 5.78 -8.42
N VAL A 174 1.34 6.52 -8.29
CA VAL A 174 1.25 7.67 -7.38
C VAL A 174 1.41 7.23 -5.91
N SER A 175 0.95 6.03 -5.56
CA SER A 175 1.05 5.51 -4.20
C SER A 175 2.42 4.95 -3.82
N LEU A 176 3.26 4.53 -4.79
CA LEU A 176 4.53 3.83 -4.53
C LEU A 176 5.40 4.49 -3.44
N PRO A 177 5.65 5.83 -3.47
CA PRO A 177 6.50 6.47 -2.48
C PRO A 177 5.84 6.66 -1.11
N VAL A 178 4.51 6.51 -1.00
CA VAL A 178 3.75 6.74 0.24
C VAL A 178 3.43 5.42 0.93
N MET A 179 2.87 4.46 0.20
CA MET A 179 2.45 3.17 0.74
C MET A 179 2.40 2.09 -0.34
N SER A 180 2.71 0.86 0.03
CA SER A 180 2.56 -0.30 -0.85
C SER A 180 1.09 -0.70 -0.99
N LEU A 181 0.38 -0.15 -1.99
CA LEU A 181 -0.96 -0.61 -2.33
C LEU A 181 -0.94 -2.10 -2.71
N ILE A 182 0.08 -2.58 -3.42
CA ILE A 182 0.26 -3.98 -3.81
C ILE A 182 0.18 -4.93 -2.62
N ARG A 183 0.87 -4.61 -1.52
CA ARG A 183 0.79 -5.36 -0.25
C ARG A 183 -0.59 -5.31 0.39
N GLY A 184 -1.26 -4.17 0.28
CA GLY A 184 -2.63 -3.99 0.73
C GLY A 184 -3.65 -4.63 -0.21
N GLY A 185 -4.76 -3.94 -0.48
CA GLY A 185 -5.78 -4.42 -1.41
C GLY A 185 -5.41 -4.31 -2.90
N GLY A 186 -4.21 -3.83 -3.21
CA GLY A 186 -3.79 -3.44 -4.55
C GLY A 186 -3.60 -4.61 -5.52
N MET A 187 -3.39 -5.82 -4.99
CA MET A 187 -3.21 -7.02 -5.80
C MET A 187 -4.52 -7.59 -6.35
N TYR A 188 -5.67 -7.34 -5.70
CA TYR A 188 -6.93 -7.97 -6.10
C TYR A 188 -7.34 -7.66 -7.55
N PRO A 189 -7.23 -6.40 -8.04
CA PRO A 189 -7.59 -6.12 -9.44
C PRO A 189 -6.68 -6.82 -10.44
N PHE A 190 -5.40 -7.07 -10.13
CA PHE A 190 -4.52 -7.86 -11.00
C PHE A 190 -4.92 -9.32 -11.07
N VAL A 191 -5.31 -9.92 -9.93
CA VAL A 191 -5.81 -11.30 -9.89
C VAL A 191 -7.09 -11.42 -10.72
N CYS A 192 -8.04 -10.51 -10.55
CA CYS A 192 -9.27 -10.48 -11.34
C CYS A 192 -8.98 -10.29 -12.83
N PHE A 193 -8.07 -9.39 -13.17
CA PHE A 193 -7.65 -9.15 -14.56
C PHE A 193 -7.06 -10.41 -15.20
N LEU A 194 -6.16 -11.10 -14.52
CA LEU A 194 -5.58 -12.36 -14.98
C LEU A 194 -6.65 -13.46 -15.13
N GLY A 195 -7.56 -13.58 -14.15
CA GLY A 195 -8.66 -14.52 -14.18
C GLY A 195 -9.57 -14.33 -15.41
N ILE A 196 -9.91 -13.07 -15.73
CA ILE A 196 -10.72 -12.73 -16.91
C ILE A 196 -9.98 -13.07 -18.22
N LEU A 197 -8.67 -12.78 -18.30
CA LEU A 197 -7.87 -13.14 -19.50
C LEU A 197 -7.82 -14.64 -19.73
N ILE A 198 -7.61 -15.41 -18.65
CA ILE A 198 -7.58 -16.87 -18.69
C ILE A 198 -8.95 -17.41 -19.13
N PHE A 199 -10.04 -16.89 -18.55
CA PHE A 199 -11.40 -17.28 -18.91
C PHE A 199 -11.72 -17.04 -20.39
N PHE A 200 -11.40 -15.85 -20.93
CA PHE A 200 -11.60 -15.58 -22.35
C PHE A 200 -10.74 -16.47 -23.26
N ARG A 201 -9.52 -16.80 -22.83
CA ARG A 201 -8.67 -17.73 -23.57
C ARG A 201 -9.30 -19.11 -23.64
N PHE A 202 -9.84 -19.63 -22.54
CA PHE A 202 -10.54 -20.92 -22.52
C PHE A 202 -11.78 -20.95 -23.41
N ILE A 203 -12.60 -19.89 -23.40
CA ILE A 203 -13.76 -19.78 -24.30
C ILE A 203 -13.33 -19.81 -25.77
N ASN A 204 -12.30 -19.04 -26.12
CA ASN A 204 -11.82 -18.96 -27.50
C ASN A 204 -11.22 -20.29 -27.98
N LEU A 205 -10.52 -21.03 -27.11
CA LEU A 205 -10.03 -22.37 -27.42
C LEU A 205 -11.19 -23.32 -27.72
N LYS A 206 -12.19 -23.37 -26.83
CA LYS A 206 -13.38 -24.22 -27.02
C LYS A 206 -14.11 -23.93 -28.33
N LYS A 207 -14.26 -22.64 -28.69
CA LYS A 207 -14.90 -22.23 -29.95
C LYS A 207 -14.11 -22.65 -31.20
N ASN A 208 -12.79 -22.71 -31.11
CA ASN A 208 -11.95 -23.18 -32.22
C ASN A 208 -12.03 -24.71 -32.36
N ASP A 209 -12.12 -25.45 -31.26
CA ASP A 209 -12.31 -26.90 -31.28
C ASP A 209 -13.65 -27.27 -31.92
N GLU A 210 -14.76 -26.61 -31.53
CA GLU A 210 -16.10 -26.84 -32.13
C GLU A 210 -16.14 -26.55 -33.64
N LYS A 211 -15.37 -25.58 -34.13
CA LYS A 211 -15.24 -25.30 -35.57
C LYS A 211 -14.45 -26.37 -36.32
N SER A 212 -13.49 -27.02 -35.67
CA SER A 212 -12.68 -28.07 -36.30
C SER A 212 -13.43 -29.41 -36.45
N PHE A 213 -14.45 -29.64 -35.61
CA PHE A 213 -15.32 -30.82 -35.71
C PHE A 213 -16.50 -30.65 -36.68
N SER A 214 -16.73 -29.44 -37.20
CA SER A 214 -17.83 -29.12 -38.13
C SER A 214 -17.38 -28.90 -39.58
N SER A 215 -16.10 -29.16 -39.89
CA SER A 215 -15.50 -29.17 -41.24
C SER A 215 -15.08 -30.57 -41.64
#